data_AF-A0AAD9KHF9-F1
#
_entry.id   AF-A0AAD9KHF9-F1
#
_cell.length_a   1.000
_cell.length_b   1.000
_cell.length_c   1.000
_cell.angle_alpha   90.00
_cell.angle_beta   90.00
_cell.angle_gamma   90.00
#
_symmetry.space_group_name_H-M   'P 1'
#
loop_
_entity.id
_entity.type
_entity.pdbx_description
1 polymer ?
#
loop_
_entity_poly.entity_id
_entity_poly.type
_entity_poly.pdbx_seq_one_letter_code
_entity_poly.pdbx_strand_id
1 'polypeptide(L)'
;MSRFIVLVLSPDFLASNWCLLEMHLARSRATSEGHDVIVPIILHEFPVAQVTRTLEAILSRSYLEWTDDRQGQTLFWDKLITKLKHGGNIRVLDNTGV
;
A
#
# COMPACT_ATOMS: atom_id res chain seq x y z
N MET A 1 1.37 20.50 0.51
CA MET A 1 1.37 19.32 1.39
C MET A 1 1.61 18.10 0.51
N SER A 2 2.69 17.34 0.75
CA SER A 2 2.91 16.05 0.06
C SER A 2 1.93 15.01 0.63
N ARG A 3 1.29 14.17 -0.21
CA ARG A 3 0.17 13.31 0.19
C ARG A 3 0.36 11.84 -0.17
N PHE A 4 1.54 11.32 0.15
CA PHE A 4 1.83 9.90 0.03
C PHE A 4 1.71 9.25 1.41
N ILE A 5 0.87 8.21 1.50
CA ILE A 5 0.77 7.36 2.68
C ILE A 5 1.38 6.02 2.32
N VAL A 6 2.54 5.72 2.91
CA VAL A 6 3.14 4.40 2.82
C VAL A 6 2.57 3.54 3.94
N LEU A 7 1.87 2.48 3.57
CA LEU A 7 1.16 1.61 4.51
C LEU A 7 1.91 0.30 4.66
N VAL A 8 2.63 0.12 5.76
CA VAL A 8 3.33 -1.13 6.06
C VAL A 8 2.40 -2.04 6.85
N LEU A 9 1.99 -3.16 6.25
CA LEU A 9 1.05 -4.09 6.86
C LEU A 9 1.78 -5.10 7.75
N SER A 10 1.36 -5.16 9.00
CA SER A 10 1.71 -6.19 9.97
C SER A 10 0.47 -6.57 10.79
N PRO A 11 0.43 -7.78 11.39
CA PRO A 11 -0.69 -8.18 12.24
C PRO A 11 -0.96 -7.18 13.38
N ASP A 12 0.08 -6.65 14.02
CA ASP A 12 -0.05 -5.65 15.09
C ASP A 12 -0.64 -4.33 14.59
N PHE A 13 -0.24 -3.90 13.40
CA PHE A 13 -0.78 -2.69 12.77
C PHE A 13 -2.27 -2.85 12.45
N LEU A 14 -2.67 -4.01 11.91
CA LEU A 14 -4.07 -4.34 11.63
C LEU A 14 -4.92 -4.37 12.89
N ALA A 15 -4.39 -4.87 14.00
CA ALA A 15 -5.10 -4.96 15.27
C ALA A 15 -5.26 -3.60 15.99
N SER A 16 -4.32 -2.68 15.85
CA SER A 16 -4.25 -1.48 16.71
C SER A 16 -4.35 -0.13 15.99
N ASN A 17 -3.81 0.00 14.77
CA ASN A 17 -3.69 1.29 14.09
C ASN A 17 -4.57 1.42 12.84
N TRP A 18 -4.98 0.29 12.25
CA TRP A 18 -5.77 0.30 11.02
C TRP A 18 -7.08 1.07 11.12
N CYS A 19 -7.85 0.87 12.20
CA CYS A 19 -9.14 1.55 12.41
C CYS A 19 -9.00 3.09 12.41
N LEU A 20 -7.95 3.60 13.06
CA LEU A 20 -7.67 5.04 13.11
C LEU A 20 -7.29 5.59 11.73
N LEU A 21 -6.47 4.86 10.99
CA LEU A 21 -6.10 5.25 9.63
C LEU A 21 -7.31 5.22 8.70
N GLU A 22 -8.15 4.20 8.78
CA GLU A 22 -9.38 4.06 8.00
C GLU A 22 -10.32 5.24 8.23
N MET A 23 -10.54 5.64 9.49
CA MET A 23 -11.31 6.83 9.84
C MET A 23 -10.70 8.11 9.26
N HIS A 24 -9.37 8.25 9.31
CA HIS A 24 -8.67 9.39 8.72
C HIS A 24 -8.87 9.47 7.20
N LEU A 25 -8.74 8.34 6.49
CA LEU A 25 -8.96 8.24 5.06
C LEU A 25 -10.41 8.55 4.66
N ALA A 26 -11.38 8.09 5.45
CA ALA A 26 -12.79 8.39 5.23
C ALA A 26 -13.06 9.90 5.36
N ARG A 27 -12.48 10.54 6.38
CA ARG A 27 -12.61 11.99 6.60
C ARG A 27 -12.00 12.79 5.44
N SER A 28 -10.77 12.44 5.03
CA SER A 28 -10.07 13.08 3.90
C SER A 28 -10.90 13.05 2.60
N ARG A 29 -11.59 11.94 2.34
CA ARG A 29 -12.52 11.81 1.19
C ARG A 29 -13.76 12.69 1.34
N ALA A 30 -14.34 12.75 2.53
CA ALA A 30 -15.55 13.51 2.80
C ALA A 30 -15.35 15.03 2.74
N THR A 31 -14.16 15.52 3.08
CA THR A 31 -13.83 16.96 3.09
C THR A 31 -13.33 17.49 1.75
N SER A 32 -13.23 16.65 0.71
CA SER A 32 -12.62 17.01 -0.59
C SER A 32 -11.18 17.53 -0.47
N GLU A 33 -10.54 17.37 0.70
CA GLU A 33 -9.22 17.94 0.98
C GLU A 33 -8.15 17.32 0.07
N GLY A 34 -8.48 16.24 -0.64
CA GLY A 34 -7.89 15.74 -1.90
C GLY A 34 -7.56 14.24 -1.85
N HIS A 35 -6.93 13.70 -2.89
CA HIS A 35 -6.69 12.26 -3.02
C HIS A 35 -5.33 11.87 -2.40
N ASP A 36 -5.33 11.27 -1.21
CA ASP A 36 -4.13 10.62 -0.67
C ASP A 36 -3.71 9.45 -1.58
N VAL A 37 -2.46 9.45 -2.00
CA VAL A 37 -1.87 8.32 -2.74
C VAL A 37 -1.38 7.31 -1.71
N ILE A 38 -2.12 6.21 -1.57
CA ILE A 38 -1.78 5.12 -0.64
C ILE A 38 -0.92 4.11 -1.39
N VAL A 39 0.25 3.79 -0.82
CA VAL A 39 1.16 2.74 -1.31
C VAL A 39 1.21 1.64 -0.25
N PRO A 40 0.41 0.56 -0.39
CA PRO A 40 0.47 -0.58 0.51
C PRO A 40 1.75 -1.38 0.29
N ILE A 41 2.39 -1.76 1.40
CA ILE A 41 3.57 -2.60 1.46
C ILE A 41 3.22 -3.81 2.34
N ILE A 42 3.32 -5.00 1.77
CA ILE A 42 3.18 -6.27 2.48
C ILE A 42 4.60 -6.76 2.76
N LEU A 43 4.99 -6.75 4.03
CA LEU A 43 6.29 -7.29 4.45
C LEU A 43 6.21 -8.80 4.72
N HIS A 44 5.07 -9.26 5.24
CA HIS A 44 4.82 -10.65 5.63
C HIS A 44 3.33 -10.98 5.46
N GLU A 45 3.00 -12.26 5.34
CA GLU A 45 1.60 -12.72 5.37
C GLU A 45 0.90 -12.29 6.66
N PHE A 46 -0.36 -11.86 6.56
CA PHE A 46 -1.19 -11.50 7.71
C PHE A 46 -2.54 -12.23 7.64
N PRO A 47 -3.21 -12.45 8.79
CA PRO A 47 -4.47 -13.18 8.82
C PRO A 47 -5.57 -12.45 8.04
N VAL A 48 -6.20 -13.13 7.08
CA VAL A 48 -7.33 -12.59 6.29
C VAL A 48 -8.48 -12.12 7.19
N ALA A 49 -8.65 -12.74 8.36
CA ALA A 49 -9.67 -12.38 9.34
C ALA A 49 -9.55 -10.93 9.87
N GLN A 50 -8.39 -10.30 9.74
CA GLN A 50 -8.14 -8.91 10.20
C GLN A 50 -8.32 -7.87 9.08
N VAL A 51 -8.70 -8.31 7.87
CA VAL A 51 -8.86 -7.45 6.70
C VAL A 51 -10.26 -6.85 6.68
N THR A 52 -10.34 -5.52 6.72
CA THR A 52 -11.58 -4.78 6.50
C THR A 52 -11.89 -4.63 5.01
N ARG A 53 -13.15 -4.35 4.65
CA ARG A 53 -13.54 -4.08 3.25
C ARG A 53 -12.76 -2.91 2.62
N THR A 54 -12.39 -1.89 3.41
CA THR A 54 -11.59 -0.77 2.89
C THR A 54 -10.16 -1.20 2.59
N LEU A 55 -9.57 -2.04 3.45
CA LEU A 55 -8.24 -2.58 3.21
C LEU A 55 -8.22 -3.46 1.96
N GLU A 56 -9.22 -4.32 1.79
CA GLU A 56 -9.40 -5.15 0.60
C GLU A 56 -9.50 -4.29 -0.68
N ALA A 57 -10.28 -3.21 -0.64
CA ALA A 57 -10.41 -2.27 -1.75
C ALA A 57 -9.09 -1.52 -2.05
N ILE A 58 -8.25 -1.27 -1.04
CA ILE A 58 -6.93 -0.66 -1.22
C ILE A 58 -5.94 -1.66 -1.83
N LEU A 59 -5.91 -2.89 -1.31
CA LEU A 59 -5.00 -3.95 -1.76
C LEU A 59 -5.32 -4.43 -3.18
N SER A 60 -6.60 -4.49 -3.56
CA SER A 60 -7.02 -4.88 -4.92
C SER A 60 -6.55 -3.93 -6.02
N ARG A 61 -6.18 -2.69 -5.67
CA ARG A 61 -5.68 -1.70 -6.65
C ARG A 61 -4.20 -1.90 -6.94
N SER A 62 -3.38 -1.95 -5.90
CA SER A 62 -1.95 -2.26 -6.00
C SER A 62 -1.34 -2.39 -4.61
N TYR A 63 -0.36 -3.27 -4.46
CA TYR A 63 0.54 -3.32 -3.30
C TYR A 63 1.98 -3.54 -3.78
N LEU A 64 2.94 -3.38 -2.88
CA LEU A 64 4.31 -3.82 -3.05
C LEU A 64 4.57 -4.92 -2.04
N GLU A 65 5.16 -6.02 -2.49
CA GLU A 65 5.52 -7.14 -1.64
C GLU A 65 7.03 -7.12 -1.44
N TRP A 66 7.46 -7.36 -0.20
CA TRP A 66 8.86 -7.54 0.12
C TRP A 66 9.29 -8.98 -0.20
N THR A 67 10.48 -9.13 -0.76
CA THR A 67 11.09 -10.45 -1.00
C THR A 67 12.47 -10.51 -0.35
N ASP A 68 12.89 -11.71 0.05
CA ASP A 68 14.18 -11.92 0.71
C ASP A 68 15.36 -12.01 -0.28
N ASP A 69 15.08 -12.18 -1.57
CA ASP A 69 16.10 -12.25 -2.59
C ASP A 69 16.62 -10.86 -3.00
N ARG A 70 17.92 -10.76 -3.29
CA ARG A 70 18.59 -9.47 -3.55
C ARG A 70 18.05 -8.75 -4.80
N GLN A 71 17.58 -9.48 -5.80
CA GLN A 71 17.02 -8.87 -7.02
C GLN A 71 15.64 -8.29 -6.73
N GLY A 72 14.77 -9.03 -6.05
CA GLY A 72 13.45 -8.59 -5.68
C GLY A 72 13.46 -7.42 -4.69
N GLN A 73 14.45 -7.35 -3.78
CA GLN A 73 14.67 -6.14 -2.97
C GLN A 73 15.01 -4.92 -3.82
N THR A 74 15.87 -5.08 -4.84
CA THR A 74 16.23 -3.98 -5.75
C THR A 74 15.00 -3.50 -6.52
N LEU A 75 14.22 -4.44 -7.08
CA LEU A 75 12.97 -4.16 -7.79
C LEU A 75 11.93 -3.51 -6.88
N PHE A 76 11.83 -3.92 -5.62
CA PHE A 76 10.93 -3.34 -4.63
C PHE A 76 11.24 -1.85 -4.42
N TRP A 77 12.51 -1.50 -4.18
CA TRP A 77 12.91 -0.12 -3.96
C TRP A 77 12.70 0.74 -5.22
N ASP A 78 13.01 0.22 -6.41
CA ASP A 78 12.75 0.91 -7.66
C ASP A 78 11.24 1.17 -7.87
N LYS A 79 10.39 0.17 -7.61
CA LYS A 79 8.93 0.29 -7.69
C LYS A 79 8.40 1.32 -6.69
N LEU A 80 8.89 1.31 -5.45
CA LEU A 80 8.50 2.27 -4.41
C LEU A 80 8.90 3.70 -4.79
N ILE A 81 10.16 3.92 -5.16
CA ILE A 81 10.68 5.24 -5.56
C ILE A 81 9.92 5.77 -6.77
N THR A 82 9.63 4.91 -7.75
CA THR A 82 8.85 5.28 -8.95
C THR A 82 7.44 5.73 -8.57
N LYS A 83 6.73 4.98 -7.69
CA LYS A 83 5.38 5.35 -7.21
C LYS A 83 5.38 6.69 -6.46
N LEU A 84 6.39 6.92 -5.63
CA LEU A 84 6.53 8.16 -4.85
C LEU A 84 6.89 9.38 -5.75
N LYS A 85 7.55 9.16 -6.89
CA LYS A 85 7.92 10.23 -7.83
C LYS A 85 6.79 10.64 -8.80
N HIS A 86 5.88 9.73 -9.17
CA HIS A 86 4.95 9.97 -10.30
C HIS A 86 3.47 10.16 -9.93
N GLY A 87 3.05 9.99 -8.68
CA GLY A 87 1.76 10.53 -8.19
C GLY A 87 0.47 10.21 -8.96
N GLY A 88 0.44 9.19 -9.85
CA GLY A 88 -0.77 8.82 -10.59
C GLY A 88 -0.51 7.83 -11.72
N ASN A 89 -1.23 6.70 -11.68
CA ASN A 89 -1.32 5.60 -12.67
C ASN A 89 0.00 5.02 -13.21
N ILE A 90 0.48 3.94 -12.59
CA ILE A 90 1.35 2.98 -13.28
C ILE A 90 0.86 1.55 -12.99
N ARG A 91 0.36 0.89 -14.03
CA ARG A 91 0.31 -0.58 -14.11
C ARG A 91 1.71 -1.06 -14.42
N VAL A 92 2.32 -1.88 -13.56
CA VAL A 92 3.49 -2.69 -13.94
C VAL A 92 3.06 -4.14 -13.87
N LEU A 93 2.83 -4.70 -15.05
CA LEU A 93 2.84 -6.14 -15.29
C LEU A 93 4.24 -6.47 -15.77
N ASP A 94 5.01 -7.20 -14.98
CA ASP A 94 6.11 -7.99 -15.51
C ASP A 94 6.20 -9.31 -14.75
N ASN A 95 5.38 -10.24 -15.25
CA ASN A 95 5.54 -11.66 -15.11
C ASN A 95 6.69 -12.06 -16.04
N THR A 96 7.95 -11.96 -15.60
CA THR A 96 9.02 -12.68 -16.30
C THR A 96 8.85 -14.15 -15.99
N GLY A 97 8.01 -14.79 -16.80
CA GLY A 97 8.13 -16.21 -17.09
C GLY A 97 9.44 -16.41 -17.85
N VAL A 98 10.43 -16.92 -17.13
CA VAL A 98 11.32 -18.01 -17.57
C VAL A 98 11.52 -18.90 -16.35
#